data_AF-A0A9J6GED7-F1
#
_entry.id   AF-A0A9J6GED7-F1
#
_cell.length_a   1.000
_cell.length_b   1.000
_cell.length_c   1.000
_cell.angle_alpha   90.00
_cell.angle_beta   90.00
_cell.angle_gamma   90.00
#
_symmetry.space_group_name_H-M   'P 1'
#
loop_
_entity.id
_entity.type
_entity.pdbx_description
1 polymer ?
#
loop_
_entity_poly.entity_id
_entity_poly.type
_entity_poly.pdbx_seq_one_letter_code
_entity_poly.pdbx_strand_id
1 'polypeptide(L)'
;MHAETNQGRRRARVEALARRYGQDPHVIYTDAASYPANPNAKVAVACAVAGNAQTTYSVRTDSIRVAEETAIALAVSHITTARPAEADDDDTWAVITDSQAACRAFFSGILSIQANNILRQSDPSKLSFIRIVWTPGHASLPGNEHAHALAREMTHRASEEADRQIRGGSKTSASIIPSHEPLNYTLILAYYRTQRKTLPPTHHSLSRADATSWRQLQTHTFPNLHHKHLFYPTQYAGNCPACQSPNPTLYHSVWECPRPPDGLTPIRIPTHSSWEAALSSTAPQDQQRLIERARRIASAIGVLD
;
A
#
# COMPACT_ATOMS: atom_id res chain seq x y z
N MET A 1 -2.50 -1.50 2.10
CA MET A 1 -1.64 -1.44 0.89
C MET A 1 -2.55 -1.10 -0.29
N HIS A 2 -2.43 0.10 -0.87
CA HIS A 2 -3.39 0.55 -1.90
C HIS A 2 -3.28 -0.29 -3.18
N ALA A 3 -4.40 -0.58 -3.85
CA ALA A 3 -4.45 -1.46 -5.03
C ALA A 3 -3.58 -0.93 -6.18
N GLU A 4 -3.78 0.33 -6.55
CA GLU A 4 -3.11 0.94 -7.71
C GLU A 4 -1.65 1.35 -7.43
N THR A 5 -1.39 2.10 -6.36
CA THR A 5 -0.04 2.65 -6.11
C THR A 5 0.98 1.63 -5.59
N ASN A 6 0.55 0.42 -5.21
CA ASN A 6 1.44 -0.63 -4.69
C ASN A 6 1.40 -1.93 -5.50
N GLN A 7 1.05 -1.88 -6.80
CA GLN A 7 0.94 -3.07 -7.66
C GLN A 7 2.15 -4.02 -7.55
N GLY A 8 3.39 -3.49 -7.66
CA GLY A 8 4.60 -4.32 -7.54
C GLY A 8 4.75 -5.01 -6.19
N ARG A 9 4.43 -4.31 -5.09
CA ARG A 9 4.44 -4.90 -3.73
C ARG A 9 3.35 -5.94 -3.54
N ARG A 10 2.15 -5.70 -4.09
CA ARG A 10 1.03 -6.65 -4.05
C ARG A 10 1.38 -7.93 -4.81
N ARG A 11 1.93 -7.80 -6.02
CA ARG A 11 2.39 -8.92 -6.83
C ARG A 11 3.48 -9.74 -6.13
N ALA A 12 4.53 -9.09 -5.64
CA ALA A 12 5.60 -9.77 -4.91
C ALA A 12 5.09 -10.50 -3.64
N ARG A 13 4.10 -9.92 -2.94
CA ARG A 13 3.44 -10.55 -1.79
C ARG A 13 2.68 -11.80 -2.19
N VAL A 14 1.88 -11.75 -3.27
CA VAL A 14 1.15 -12.91 -3.78
C VAL A 14 2.09 -14.00 -4.26
N GLU A 15 3.14 -13.66 -5.01
CA GLU A 15 4.16 -14.62 -5.46
C GLU A 15 4.87 -15.31 -4.28
N ALA A 16 5.12 -14.58 -3.19
CA ALA A 16 5.68 -15.17 -1.97
C ALA A 16 4.69 -16.10 -1.26
N LEU A 17 3.41 -15.73 -1.20
CA LEU A 17 2.36 -16.57 -0.60
C LEU A 17 2.09 -17.82 -1.42
N ALA A 18 2.01 -17.71 -2.74
CA ALA A 18 1.81 -18.83 -3.65
C ALA A 18 2.97 -19.84 -3.55
N ARG A 19 4.22 -19.35 -3.48
CA ARG A 19 5.39 -20.23 -3.27
C ARG A 19 5.38 -20.94 -1.92
N ARG A 20 4.87 -20.29 -0.87
CA ARG A 20 4.88 -20.85 0.48
C ARG A 20 3.70 -21.79 0.76
N TYR A 21 2.51 -21.43 0.28
CA TYR A 21 1.25 -22.04 0.70
C TYR A 21 0.47 -22.70 -0.45
N GLY A 22 0.90 -22.53 -1.70
CA GLY A 22 0.11 -22.93 -2.87
C GLY A 22 -0.18 -24.42 -3.00
N GLN A 23 0.61 -25.28 -2.34
CA GLN A 23 0.45 -26.75 -2.31
C GLN A 23 0.36 -27.29 -0.88
N ASP A 24 0.23 -26.41 0.11
CA ASP A 24 0.25 -26.78 1.52
C ASP A 24 -1.17 -27.22 1.96
N PRO A 25 -1.36 -28.46 2.45
CA PRO A 25 -2.67 -28.95 2.88
C PRO A 25 -3.17 -28.26 4.16
N HIS A 26 -2.30 -27.61 4.94
CA HIS A 26 -2.63 -26.97 6.21
C HIS A 26 -3.00 -25.48 6.04
N VAL A 27 -3.61 -25.15 4.89
CA VAL A 27 -3.99 -23.79 4.53
C VAL A 27 -5.49 -23.71 4.30
N ILE A 28 -6.13 -22.78 5.01
CA ILE A 28 -7.54 -22.42 4.83
C ILE A 28 -7.63 -20.99 4.34
N TYR A 29 -8.36 -20.78 3.26
CA TYR A 29 -8.68 -19.47 2.72
C TYR A 29 -10.06 -19.04 3.21
N THR A 30 -10.21 -17.76 3.51
CA THR A 30 -11.47 -17.23 4.03
C THR A 30 -11.90 -15.99 3.26
N ASP A 31 -13.20 -15.89 3.00
CA ASP A 31 -13.83 -14.68 2.47
C ASP A 31 -15.25 -14.51 3.00
N ALA A 32 -15.84 -13.34 2.76
CA ALA A 32 -17.23 -13.04 3.07
C ALA A 32 -17.91 -12.26 1.95
N ALA A 33 -19.23 -12.45 1.82
CA ALA A 33 -20.04 -11.74 0.84
C ALA A 33 -21.36 -11.25 1.43
N SER A 34 -21.90 -10.17 0.85
CA SER A 34 -23.23 -9.64 1.22
C SER A 34 -24.34 -10.32 0.42
N TYR A 35 -25.45 -10.67 1.08
CA TYR A 35 -26.64 -11.09 0.36
C TYR A 35 -27.23 -9.90 -0.43
N PRO A 36 -27.41 -10.00 -1.76
CA PRO A 36 -27.93 -8.88 -2.56
C PRO A 36 -29.32 -8.40 -2.11
N ALA A 37 -30.18 -9.32 -1.69
CA ALA A 37 -31.55 -9.05 -1.29
C ALA A 37 -31.71 -8.60 0.17
N ASN A 38 -30.70 -8.84 1.02
CA ASN A 38 -30.79 -8.54 2.45
C ASN A 38 -29.49 -7.90 2.95
N PRO A 39 -29.43 -6.57 3.09
CA PRO A 39 -28.23 -5.89 3.55
C PRO A 39 -27.82 -6.26 4.98
N ASN A 40 -28.74 -6.80 5.79
CA ASN A 40 -28.49 -7.26 7.17
C ASN A 40 -28.08 -8.73 7.25
N ALA A 41 -27.81 -9.38 6.11
CA ALA A 41 -27.28 -10.73 6.06
C ALA A 41 -26.00 -10.77 5.23
N LYS A 42 -25.01 -11.49 5.73
CA LYS A 42 -23.74 -11.78 5.07
C LYS A 42 -23.50 -13.29 5.13
N VAL A 43 -22.65 -13.80 4.25
CA VAL A 43 -22.12 -15.15 4.35
C VAL A 43 -20.62 -15.08 4.63
N ALA A 44 -20.18 -15.93 5.55
CA ALA A 44 -18.78 -16.16 5.87
C ALA A 44 -18.38 -17.54 5.33
N VAL A 45 -17.20 -17.64 4.72
CA VAL A 45 -16.70 -18.85 4.09
C VAL A 45 -15.27 -19.13 4.55
N ALA A 46 -15.00 -20.40 4.84
CA ALA A 46 -13.67 -20.95 5.05
C ALA A 46 -13.51 -22.20 4.17
N CYS A 47 -12.51 -22.22 3.29
CA CYS A 47 -12.28 -23.35 2.37
C CYS A 47 -10.79 -23.70 2.23
N ALA A 48 -10.51 -25.00 2.10
CA ALA A 48 -9.19 -25.50 1.75
C ALA A 48 -9.03 -25.56 0.21
N VAL A 49 -7.80 -25.39 -0.29
CA VAL A 49 -7.49 -25.42 -1.75
C VAL A 49 -7.80 -26.78 -2.36
N ALA A 50 -7.65 -27.86 -1.59
CA ALA A 50 -7.89 -29.22 -2.04
C ALA A 50 -9.39 -29.58 -2.20
N GLY A 51 -10.32 -28.63 -2.07
CA GLY A 51 -11.76 -28.84 -2.33
C GLY A 51 -12.50 -29.72 -1.33
N ASN A 52 -11.81 -30.32 -0.36
CA ASN A 52 -12.39 -31.34 0.53
C ASN A 52 -13.02 -30.80 1.83
N ALA A 53 -12.77 -29.53 2.18
CA ALA A 53 -13.32 -28.90 3.36
C ALA A 53 -13.81 -27.50 3.04
N GLN A 54 -15.13 -27.30 3.13
CA GLN A 54 -15.80 -26.02 2.96
C GLN A 54 -16.77 -25.85 4.13
N THR A 55 -16.54 -24.81 4.93
CA THR A 55 -17.45 -24.42 6.00
C THR A 55 -17.98 -23.04 5.68
N THR A 56 -19.30 -22.90 5.73
CA THR A 56 -19.98 -21.65 5.44
C THR A 56 -20.98 -21.32 6.51
N TYR A 57 -21.14 -20.05 6.84
CA TYR A 57 -22.06 -19.61 7.89
C TYR A 57 -22.75 -18.31 7.48
N SER A 58 -24.08 -18.28 7.59
CA SER A 58 -24.85 -17.06 7.38
C SER A 58 -24.85 -16.22 8.65
N VAL A 59 -24.37 -14.99 8.55
CA VAL A 59 -24.25 -14.04 9.65
C VAL A 59 -25.30 -12.95 9.47
N ARG A 60 -26.15 -12.76 10.47
CA ARG A 60 -27.05 -11.59 10.53
C ARG A 60 -26.25 -10.37 11.02
N THR A 61 -25.82 -9.54 10.09
CA THR A 61 -25.07 -8.31 10.33
C THR A 61 -25.15 -7.40 9.10
N ASP A 62 -25.09 -6.09 9.31
CA ASP A 62 -24.90 -5.08 8.27
C ASP A 62 -23.41 -4.87 7.91
N SER A 63 -22.50 -5.28 8.79
CA SER A 63 -21.07 -5.06 8.67
C SER A 63 -20.35 -6.22 7.97
N ILE A 64 -19.71 -5.94 6.83
CA ILE A 64 -18.87 -6.93 6.15
C ILE A 64 -17.70 -7.38 7.02
N ARG A 65 -17.10 -6.46 7.79
CA ARG A 65 -16.03 -6.77 8.76
C ARG A 65 -16.42 -7.87 9.74
N VAL A 66 -17.64 -7.83 10.28
CA VAL A 66 -18.14 -8.87 11.21
C VAL A 66 -18.21 -10.22 10.51
N ALA A 67 -18.63 -10.26 9.25
CA ALA A 67 -18.66 -11.50 8.47
C ALA A 67 -17.26 -12.01 8.15
N GLU A 68 -16.31 -11.13 7.82
CA GLU A 68 -14.90 -11.49 7.59
C GLU A 68 -14.23 -12.02 8.88
N GLU A 69 -14.46 -11.40 10.03
CA GLU A 69 -14.02 -11.91 11.33
C GLU A 69 -14.62 -13.30 11.62
N THR A 70 -15.89 -13.48 11.29
CA THR A 70 -16.59 -14.76 11.45
C THR A 70 -15.99 -15.83 10.53
N ALA A 71 -15.60 -15.48 9.31
CA ALA A 71 -14.96 -16.40 8.36
C ALA A 71 -13.62 -16.93 8.89
N ILE A 72 -12.80 -16.06 9.50
CA ILE A 72 -11.57 -16.48 10.19
C ILE A 72 -11.89 -17.37 11.39
N ALA A 73 -12.90 -17.05 12.18
CA ALA A 73 -13.31 -17.87 13.31
C ALA A 73 -13.77 -19.28 12.89
N LEU A 74 -14.49 -19.40 11.76
CA LEU A 74 -14.86 -20.70 11.17
C LEU A 74 -13.63 -21.51 10.78
N ALA A 75 -12.63 -20.87 10.15
CA ALA A 75 -11.39 -21.53 9.80
C ALA A 75 -10.66 -22.06 11.04
N VAL A 76 -10.56 -21.25 12.09
CA VAL A 76 -9.95 -21.66 13.38
C VAL A 76 -10.71 -22.84 14.00
N SER A 77 -12.03 -22.78 14.04
CA SER A 77 -12.87 -23.87 14.57
C SER A 77 -12.71 -25.16 13.76
N HIS A 78 -12.63 -25.05 12.43
CA HIS A 78 -12.35 -26.19 11.56
C HIS A 78 -10.97 -26.80 11.86
N ILE A 79 -9.92 -25.98 11.95
CA ILE A 79 -8.54 -26.45 12.21
C ILE A 79 -8.45 -27.16 13.56
N THR A 80 -9.01 -26.56 14.60
CA THR A 80 -8.93 -27.10 15.97
C THR A 80 -9.70 -28.42 16.12
N THR A 81 -10.74 -28.63 15.30
CA THR A 81 -11.48 -29.88 15.21
C THR A 81 -10.75 -30.93 14.37
N ALA A 82 -10.19 -30.54 13.23
CA ALA A 82 -9.54 -31.44 12.29
C ALA A 82 -8.13 -31.90 12.73
N ARG A 83 -7.42 -31.09 13.52
CA ARG A 83 -6.07 -31.41 14.00
C ARG A 83 -6.11 -32.57 15.00
N PRO A 84 -5.38 -33.68 14.75
CA PRO A 84 -5.19 -34.76 15.72
C PRO A 84 -4.57 -34.25 17.02
N ALA A 85 -4.92 -34.88 18.16
CA ALA A 85 -4.34 -34.52 19.46
C ALA A 85 -2.82 -34.77 19.52
N GLU A 86 -2.31 -35.70 18.70
CA GLU A 86 -0.91 -36.13 18.64
C GLU A 86 -0.11 -35.46 17.51
N ALA A 87 -0.67 -34.44 16.85
CA ALA A 87 0.03 -33.75 15.76
C ALA A 87 1.25 -33.00 16.28
N ASP A 88 2.38 -33.14 15.57
CA ASP A 88 3.67 -32.52 15.89
C ASP A 88 3.53 -31.01 16.14
N ASP A 89 4.29 -30.49 17.10
CA ASP A 89 4.27 -29.08 17.47
C ASP A 89 4.72 -28.19 16.30
N ASP A 90 5.50 -28.73 15.36
CA ASP A 90 5.91 -28.04 14.14
C ASP A 90 4.80 -27.92 13.08
N ASP A 91 3.69 -28.65 13.23
CA ASP A 91 2.60 -28.68 12.26
C ASP A 91 1.69 -27.43 12.36
N THR A 92 2.14 -26.34 11.75
CA THR A 92 1.47 -25.03 11.80
C THR A 92 0.45 -24.89 10.67
N TRP A 93 -0.77 -24.47 11.01
CA TRP A 93 -1.82 -24.14 10.04
C TRP A 93 -1.83 -22.65 9.71
N ALA A 94 -2.20 -22.32 8.46
CA ALA A 94 -2.35 -20.95 8.01
C ALA A 94 -3.80 -20.63 7.62
N VAL A 95 -4.34 -19.53 8.14
CA VAL A 95 -5.60 -18.93 7.69
C VAL A 95 -5.27 -17.72 6.84
N ILE A 96 -5.62 -17.75 5.56
CA ILE A 96 -5.34 -16.67 4.59
C ILE A 96 -6.62 -15.89 4.29
N THR A 97 -6.55 -14.57 4.45
CA THR A 97 -7.66 -13.65 4.18
C THR A 97 -7.16 -12.36 3.53
N ASP A 98 -7.97 -11.72 2.69
CA ASP A 98 -7.71 -10.37 2.20
C ASP A 98 -8.29 -9.24 3.05
N SER A 99 -9.10 -9.58 4.06
CA SER A 99 -9.59 -8.62 5.04
C SER A 99 -8.49 -8.13 5.96
N GLN A 100 -7.98 -6.93 5.68
CA GLN A 100 -7.03 -6.27 6.58
C GLN A 100 -7.70 -5.88 7.91
N ALA A 101 -9.00 -5.58 7.89
CA ALA A 101 -9.74 -5.19 9.09
C ALA A 101 -9.90 -6.36 10.06
N ALA A 102 -10.29 -7.55 9.57
CA ALA A 102 -10.40 -8.75 10.39
C ALA A 102 -9.03 -9.19 10.93
N CYS A 103 -7.97 -9.14 10.12
CA CYS A 103 -6.61 -9.42 10.60
C CYS A 103 -6.22 -8.53 11.80
N ARG A 104 -6.57 -7.24 11.77
CA ARG A 104 -6.28 -6.32 12.87
C ARG A 104 -7.12 -6.62 14.11
N ALA A 105 -8.40 -6.95 13.93
CA ALA A 105 -9.31 -7.31 15.02
C ALA A 105 -8.79 -8.53 15.80
N PHE A 106 -8.33 -9.58 15.08
CA PHE A 106 -7.68 -10.74 15.68
C PHE A 106 -6.36 -10.38 16.37
N PHE A 107 -5.52 -9.58 15.72
CA PHE A 107 -4.25 -9.15 16.32
C PHE A 107 -4.45 -8.35 17.62
N SER A 108 -5.49 -7.50 17.68
CA SER A 108 -5.80 -6.71 18.88
C SER A 108 -6.64 -7.45 19.93
N GLY A 109 -7.16 -8.64 19.61
CA GLY A 109 -8.09 -9.38 20.47
C GLY A 109 -9.47 -8.73 20.63
N ILE A 110 -9.85 -7.82 19.74
CA ILE A 110 -11.14 -7.11 19.78
C ILE A 110 -12.00 -7.64 18.66
N LEU A 111 -12.79 -8.67 18.96
CA LEU A 111 -13.61 -9.38 17.98
C LEU A 111 -15.10 -9.11 18.19
N SER A 112 -15.86 -9.23 17.11
CA SER A 112 -17.32 -9.28 17.15
C SER A 112 -17.83 -10.46 17.99
N ILE A 113 -19.04 -10.31 18.52
CA ILE A 113 -19.70 -11.34 19.33
C ILE A 113 -19.87 -12.62 18.52
N GLN A 114 -20.18 -12.50 17.23
CA GLN A 114 -20.37 -13.61 16.30
C GLN A 114 -19.10 -14.45 16.15
N ALA A 115 -17.96 -13.81 15.88
CA ALA A 115 -16.68 -14.49 15.79
C ALA A 115 -16.26 -15.11 17.14
N ASN A 116 -16.43 -14.37 18.24
CA ASN A 116 -16.08 -14.84 19.59
C ASN A 116 -16.89 -16.09 20.00
N ASN A 117 -18.19 -16.14 19.66
CA ASN A 117 -19.04 -17.30 19.97
C ASN A 117 -18.55 -18.58 19.29
N ILE A 118 -18.01 -18.49 18.07
CA ILE A 118 -17.42 -19.63 17.37
C ILE A 118 -16.09 -20.02 18.00
N LEU A 119 -15.22 -19.05 18.30
CA LEU A 119 -13.91 -19.31 18.91
C LEU A 119 -14.02 -19.95 20.29
N ARG A 120 -15.06 -19.63 21.07
CA ARG A 120 -15.33 -20.26 22.38
C ARG A 120 -15.56 -21.77 22.30
N GLN A 121 -15.91 -22.29 21.13
CA GLN A 121 -16.10 -23.72 20.90
C GLN A 121 -14.80 -24.41 20.46
N SER A 122 -13.74 -23.65 20.20
CA SER A 122 -12.45 -24.16 19.74
C SER A 122 -11.57 -24.56 20.94
N ASP A 123 -10.76 -25.61 20.76
CA ASP A 123 -9.80 -26.04 21.78
C ASP A 123 -8.66 -25.01 21.95
N PRO A 124 -8.55 -24.33 23.12
CA PRO A 124 -7.54 -23.31 23.33
C PRO A 124 -6.10 -23.82 23.20
N SER A 125 -5.86 -25.10 23.49
CA SER A 125 -4.52 -25.70 23.42
C SER A 125 -3.97 -25.79 21.99
N LYS A 126 -4.86 -25.76 21.00
CA LYS A 126 -4.52 -25.88 19.58
C LYS A 126 -4.37 -24.52 18.87
N LEU A 127 -4.68 -23.41 19.54
CA LEU A 127 -4.66 -22.08 18.92
C LEU A 127 -3.24 -21.55 18.63
N SER A 128 -2.23 -21.96 19.40
CA SER A 128 -0.83 -21.56 19.22
C SER A 128 -0.23 -21.95 17.86
N PHE A 129 -0.84 -22.95 17.20
CA PHE A 129 -0.36 -23.49 15.92
C PHE A 129 -1.03 -22.85 14.72
N ILE A 130 -1.88 -21.82 14.90
CA ILE A 130 -2.62 -21.19 13.82
C ILE A 130 -2.05 -19.80 13.54
N ARG A 131 -1.67 -19.56 12.29
CA ARG A 131 -1.20 -18.26 11.81
C ARG A 131 -2.23 -17.62 10.91
N ILE A 132 -2.66 -16.40 11.24
CA ILE A 132 -3.50 -15.59 10.36
C ILE A 132 -2.61 -14.75 9.45
N VAL A 133 -2.78 -14.87 8.14
CA VAL A 133 -1.92 -14.27 7.13
C VAL A 133 -2.74 -13.42 6.16
N TRP A 134 -2.44 -12.12 6.14
CA TRP A 134 -3.07 -11.21 5.20
C TRP A 134 -2.49 -11.36 3.78
N THR A 135 -3.38 -11.42 2.78
CA THR A 135 -3.09 -11.34 1.34
C THR A 135 -3.76 -10.10 0.72
N PRO A 136 -3.22 -9.46 -0.32
CA PRO A 136 -3.98 -8.48 -1.08
C PRO A 136 -5.15 -9.13 -1.83
N GLY A 137 -6.36 -8.57 -1.72
CA GLY A 137 -7.53 -9.03 -2.47
C GLY A 137 -7.42 -8.77 -3.99
N HIS A 138 -8.12 -9.57 -4.79
CA HIS A 138 -8.12 -9.51 -6.26
C HIS A 138 -6.71 -9.41 -6.88
N ALA A 139 -5.78 -10.16 -6.30
CA ALA A 139 -4.38 -10.15 -6.72
C ALA A 139 -3.94 -11.52 -7.25
N SER A 140 -4.90 -12.38 -7.63
CA SER A 140 -4.68 -13.64 -8.34
C SER A 140 -3.99 -14.72 -7.50
N LEU A 141 -4.24 -14.76 -6.18
CA LEU A 141 -3.88 -15.91 -5.34
C LEU A 141 -4.99 -16.96 -5.46
N PRO A 142 -4.76 -18.14 -6.08
CA PRO A 142 -5.85 -19.04 -6.48
C PRO A 142 -6.82 -19.44 -5.36
N GLY A 143 -6.31 -19.79 -4.17
CA GLY A 143 -7.16 -20.12 -3.02
C GLY A 143 -8.01 -18.95 -2.51
N ASN A 144 -7.50 -17.71 -2.59
CA ASN A 144 -8.25 -16.52 -2.20
C ASN A 144 -9.37 -16.21 -3.21
N GLU A 145 -9.07 -16.31 -4.51
CA GLU A 145 -10.08 -16.13 -5.56
C GLU A 145 -11.16 -17.22 -5.49
N HIS A 146 -10.78 -18.46 -5.11
CA HIS A 146 -11.74 -19.54 -4.88
C HIS A 146 -12.65 -19.27 -3.68
N ALA A 147 -12.10 -18.86 -2.54
CA ALA A 147 -12.89 -18.46 -1.38
C ALA A 147 -13.86 -17.32 -1.73
N HIS A 148 -13.41 -16.37 -2.55
CA HIS A 148 -14.24 -15.27 -3.04
C HIS A 148 -15.38 -15.72 -3.93
N ALA A 149 -15.10 -16.57 -4.92
CA ALA A 149 -16.12 -17.15 -5.78
C ALA A 149 -17.16 -17.93 -4.97
N LEU A 150 -16.70 -18.74 -4.01
CA LEU A 150 -17.57 -19.52 -3.13
C LEU A 150 -18.44 -18.62 -2.25
N ALA A 151 -17.88 -17.58 -1.63
CA ALA A 151 -18.67 -16.63 -0.83
C ALA A 151 -19.79 -16.00 -1.66
N ARG A 152 -19.51 -15.60 -2.91
CA ARG A 152 -20.55 -15.07 -3.81
C ARG A 152 -21.59 -16.10 -4.19
N GLU A 153 -21.19 -17.32 -4.54
CA GLU A 153 -22.10 -18.41 -4.88
C GLU A 153 -23.09 -18.70 -3.74
N MET A 154 -22.59 -18.70 -2.50
CA MET A 154 -23.40 -18.97 -1.31
C MET A 154 -24.49 -17.93 -1.03
N THR A 155 -24.35 -16.70 -1.57
CA THR A 155 -25.40 -15.68 -1.45
C THR A 155 -26.65 -15.99 -2.27
N HIS A 156 -26.56 -16.92 -3.22
CA HIS A 156 -27.69 -17.38 -4.04
C HIS A 156 -28.49 -18.53 -3.41
N ARG A 157 -28.10 -19.02 -2.21
CA ARG A 157 -28.78 -20.14 -1.53
C ARG A 157 -30.08 -19.78 -0.81
N ALA A 158 -30.45 -18.50 -0.71
CA ALA A 158 -31.75 -18.11 -0.19
C ALA A 158 -32.82 -18.27 -1.28
N SER A 159 -33.80 -19.16 -1.07
CA SER A 159 -34.87 -19.46 -2.04
C SER A 159 -35.56 -18.18 -2.54
N GLU A 160 -35.73 -18.09 -3.86
CA GLU A 160 -36.48 -17.03 -4.55
C GLU A 160 -37.94 -16.89 -4.01
N GLU A 161 -38.46 -17.91 -3.34
CA GLU A 161 -39.81 -17.93 -2.75
C GLU A 161 -39.96 -16.92 -1.60
N ALA A 162 -38.93 -16.72 -0.77
CA ALA A 162 -38.95 -15.69 0.30
C ALA A 162 -38.83 -14.26 -0.28
N ASP A 163 -38.21 -14.17 -1.45
CA ASP A 163 -37.93 -12.95 -2.18
C ASP A 163 -39.15 -12.42 -2.95
N ARG A 164 -40.13 -13.29 -3.27
CA ARG A 164 -41.42 -12.89 -3.87
C ARG A 164 -42.40 -12.31 -2.85
N GLN A 165 -42.33 -12.69 -1.56
CA GLN A 165 -43.22 -12.15 -0.53
C GLN A 165 -42.82 -10.75 -0.03
N ILE A 166 -41.57 -10.34 -0.20
CA ILE A 166 -41.08 -9.02 0.28
C ILE A 166 -41.10 -7.96 -0.83
N ARG A 167 -41.03 -8.34 -2.11
CA ARG A 167 -40.87 -7.42 -3.23
C ARG A 167 -42.19 -6.95 -3.86
N GLY A 168 -42.88 -6.06 -3.15
CA GLY A 168 -43.80 -5.07 -3.72
C GLY A 168 -43.10 -3.78 -4.19
N GLY A 169 -41.80 -3.84 -4.51
CA GLY A 169 -40.97 -2.67 -4.77
C GLY A 169 -40.04 -2.88 -5.96
N SER A 170 -40.09 -1.92 -6.89
CA SER A 170 -39.38 -1.84 -8.16
C SER A 170 -37.92 -2.30 -8.11
N LYS A 171 -37.55 -3.17 -9.06
CA LYS A 171 -36.15 -3.54 -9.36
C LYS A 171 -35.42 -2.34 -9.95
N THR A 172 -34.85 -1.48 -9.12
CA THR A 172 -33.70 -0.69 -9.55
C THR A 172 -32.45 -1.50 -9.25
N SER A 173 -31.76 -1.88 -10.32
CA SER A 173 -30.41 -2.42 -10.32
C SER A 173 -29.50 -1.49 -9.51
N ALA A 174 -29.33 -1.80 -8.22
CA ALA A 174 -28.31 -1.17 -7.40
C ALA A 174 -26.97 -1.53 -8.04
N SER A 175 -26.40 -0.54 -8.71
CA SER A 175 -25.06 -0.56 -9.26
C SER A 175 -24.12 -1.27 -8.29
N ILE A 176 -23.39 -2.25 -8.81
CA ILE A 176 -22.21 -2.83 -8.19
C ILE A 176 -21.20 -1.68 -8.10
N ILE A 177 -21.38 -0.80 -7.11
CA ILE A 177 -20.34 0.12 -6.70
C ILE A 177 -19.36 -0.79 -5.97
N PRO A 178 -18.12 -0.98 -6.45
CA PRO A 178 -17.11 -1.61 -5.63
C PRO A 178 -17.02 -0.75 -4.38
N SER A 179 -17.44 -1.30 -3.25
CA SER A 179 -17.24 -0.67 -1.95
C SER A 179 -15.73 -0.64 -1.72
N HIS A 180 -15.07 0.37 -2.27
CA HIS A 180 -13.78 0.83 -1.77
C HIS A 180 -14.06 1.43 -0.39
N GLU A 181 -14.29 0.54 0.57
CA GLU A 181 -14.46 0.83 1.99
C GLU A 181 -13.30 1.73 2.43
N PRO A 182 -13.57 2.76 3.27
CA PRO A 182 -12.76 3.95 3.31
C PRO A 182 -11.32 3.61 3.62
N LEU A 183 -10.44 3.99 2.69
CA LEU A 183 -9.02 4.13 2.94
C LEU A 183 -8.89 4.82 4.30
N ASN A 184 -8.30 4.17 5.31
CA ASN A 184 -8.04 4.86 6.57
C ASN A 184 -7.27 6.16 6.28
N TYR A 185 -7.36 7.16 7.17
CA TYR A 185 -6.79 8.50 6.93
C TYR A 185 -5.34 8.46 6.41
N THR A 186 -4.53 7.52 6.90
CA THR A 186 -3.15 7.31 6.44
C THR A 186 -3.07 6.90 4.97
N LEU A 187 -3.93 5.99 4.51
CA LEU A 187 -4.01 5.58 3.12
C LEU A 187 -4.56 6.69 2.21
N ILE A 188 -5.52 7.48 2.68
CA ILE A 188 -6.02 8.68 1.97
C ILE A 188 -4.89 9.68 1.76
N LEU A 189 -4.16 10.01 2.83
CA LEU A 189 -3.01 10.90 2.74
C LEU A 189 -1.92 10.34 1.82
N ALA A 190 -1.63 9.04 1.89
CA ALA A 190 -0.64 8.41 1.03
C ALA A 190 -1.05 8.47 -0.44
N TYR A 191 -2.33 8.26 -0.75
CA TYR A 191 -2.89 8.41 -2.09
C TYR A 191 -2.71 9.84 -2.62
N TYR A 192 -3.21 10.86 -1.90
CA TYR A 192 -3.08 12.25 -2.32
C TYR A 192 -1.62 12.72 -2.39
N ARG A 193 -0.76 12.31 -1.45
CA ARG A 193 0.68 12.60 -1.50
C ARG A 193 1.32 11.99 -2.73
N THR A 194 0.94 10.77 -3.11
CA THR A 194 1.49 10.09 -4.30
C THR A 194 1.03 10.77 -5.57
N GLN A 195 -0.24 11.17 -5.67
CA GLN A 195 -0.76 11.91 -6.82
C GLN A 195 -0.10 13.27 -7.02
N ARG A 196 0.32 13.94 -5.93
CA ARG A 196 1.01 15.24 -5.98
C ARG A 196 2.51 15.13 -6.29
N LYS A 197 3.08 13.93 -6.43
CA LYS A 197 4.49 13.75 -6.82
C LYS A 197 4.64 14.00 -8.32
N THR A 198 5.00 15.24 -8.68
CA THR A 198 5.29 15.62 -10.08
C THR A 198 6.74 15.36 -10.48
N LEU A 199 7.66 15.40 -9.52
CA LEU A 199 9.08 15.11 -9.72
C LEU A 199 9.43 13.69 -9.27
N PRO A 200 10.38 13.01 -9.95
CA PRO A 200 10.75 11.64 -9.62
C PRO A 200 11.44 11.54 -8.25
N PRO A 201 11.37 10.36 -7.60
CA PRO A 201 12.09 10.11 -6.37
C PRO A 201 13.61 10.07 -6.59
N THR A 202 14.36 10.19 -5.50
CA THR A 202 15.81 9.94 -5.46
C THR A 202 16.10 8.51 -5.90
N HIS A 203 17.15 8.31 -6.70
CA HIS A 203 17.60 6.97 -7.05
C HIS A 203 18.12 6.24 -5.80
N HIS A 204 17.84 4.95 -5.68
CA HIS A 204 18.13 4.14 -4.48
C HIS A 204 19.64 3.95 -4.21
N SER A 205 20.48 4.16 -5.23
CA SER A 205 21.95 4.08 -5.12
C SER A 205 22.60 5.35 -4.58
N LEU A 206 21.84 6.45 -4.40
CA LEU A 206 22.36 7.69 -3.83
C LEU A 206 22.59 7.53 -2.33
N SER A 207 23.66 8.15 -1.82
CA SER A 207 23.85 8.28 -0.37
C SER A 207 22.72 9.12 0.23
N ARG A 208 22.50 9.03 1.56
CA ARG A 208 21.49 9.86 2.24
C ARG A 208 21.75 11.36 2.02
N ALA A 209 23.01 11.78 2.05
CA ALA A 209 23.38 13.18 1.83
C ALA A 209 23.06 13.63 0.39
N ASP A 210 23.36 12.79 -0.61
CA ASP A 210 23.04 13.08 -2.02
C ASP A 210 21.54 13.10 -2.26
N ALA A 211 20.80 12.16 -1.65
CA ALA A 211 19.34 12.13 -1.71
C ALA A 211 18.72 13.42 -1.14
N THR A 212 19.27 13.94 -0.03
CA THR A 212 18.86 15.24 0.52
C THR A 212 19.19 16.39 -0.42
N SER A 213 20.42 16.47 -0.94
CA SER A 213 20.82 17.50 -1.89
C SER A 213 19.96 17.48 -3.15
N TRP A 214 19.68 16.30 -3.71
CA TRP A 214 18.78 16.11 -4.84
C TRP A 214 17.40 16.69 -4.57
N ARG A 215 16.84 16.37 -3.39
CA ARG A 215 15.50 16.86 -3.04
C ARG A 215 15.48 18.37 -2.88
N GLN A 216 16.52 18.95 -2.28
CA GLN A 216 16.68 20.39 -2.16
C GLN A 216 16.80 21.09 -3.52
N LEU A 217 17.48 20.47 -4.49
CA LEU A 217 17.54 20.98 -5.87
C LEU A 217 16.15 20.99 -6.51
N GLN A 218 15.42 19.88 -6.41
CA GLN A 218 14.05 19.75 -6.91
C GLN A 218 13.06 20.74 -6.28
N THR A 219 13.25 21.09 -5.01
CA THR A 219 12.39 22.04 -4.29
C THR A 219 12.92 23.47 -4.30
N HIS A 220 13.98 23.75 -5.06
CA HIS A 220 14.64 25.05 -5.11
C HIS A 220 15.14 25.59 -3.74
N THR A 221 15.38 24.70 -2.78
CA THR A 221 15.86 25.04 -1.43
C THR A 221 17.32 24.72 -1.20
N PHE A 222 18.04 24.23 -2.22
CA PHE A 222 19.47 24.01 -2.14
C PHE A 222 20.20 25.34 -1.86
N PRO A 223 21.23 25.36 -0.99
CA PRO A 223 21.94 26.59 -0.62
C PRO A 223 22.39 27.39 -1.84
N ASN A 224 22.01 28.67 -1.87
CA ASN A 224 22.34 29.60 -2.95
C ASN A 224 22.44 31.04 -2.42
N LEU A 225 23.17 31.88 -3.16
CA LEU A 225 23.42 33.27 -2.76
C LEU A 225 22.16 34.11 -2.69
N HIS A 226 21.19 33.90 -3.57
CA HIS A 226 19.93 34.65 -3.53
C HIS A 226 19.23 34.48 -2.17
N HIS A 227 19.04 33.25 -1.70
CA HIS A 227 18.47 33.01 -0.37
C HIS A 227 19.36 33.53 0.76
N LYS A 228 20.68 33.31 0.70
CA LYS A 228 21.59 33.78 1.76
C LYS A 228 21.62 35.32 1.86
N HIS A 229 21.59 36.03 0.74
CA HIS A 229 21.50 37.49 0.70
C HIS A 229 20.17 38.01 1.26
N LEU A 230 19.04 37.34 0.98
CA LEU A 230 17.74 37.70 1.55
C LEU A 230 17.75 37.66 3.08
N PHE A 231 18.43 36.68 3.69
CA PHE A 231 18.51 36.56 5.15
C PHE A 231 19.66 37.37 5.77
N TYR A 232 20.78 37.51 5.06
CA TYR A 232 22.03 38.11 5.57
C TYR A 232 22.66 39.05 4.52
N PRO A 233 22.02 40.18 4.20
CA PRO A 233 22.41 41.03 3.07
C PRO A 233 23.77 41.72 3.27
N THR A 234 24.24 41.86 4.51
CA THR A 234 25.55 42.45 4.83
C THR A 234 26.70 41.44 4.74
N GLN A 235 26.40 40.13 4.73
CA GLN A 235 27.40 39.06 4.69
C GLN A 235 27.53 38.45 3.29
N TYR A 236 26.43 38.36 2.56
CA TYR A 236 26.39 37.75 1.23
C TYR A 236 26.01 38.78 0.18
N ALA A 237 26.74 38.78 -0.95
CA ALA A 237 26.43 39.67 -2.06
C ALA A 237 25.11 39.28 -2.74
N GLY A 238 24.36 40.29 -3.17
CA GLY A 238 23.12 40.12 -3.94
C GLY A 238 23.35 39.78 -5.41
N ASN A 239 24.60 39.68 -5.87
CA ASN A 239 24.96 39.46 -7.27
C ASN A 239 25.81 38.19 -7.42
N CYS A 240 25.77 37.58 -8.60
CA CYS A 240 26.62 36.44 -8.92
C CYS A 240 28.10 36.89 -8.96
N PRO A 241 29.01 36.27 -8.17
CA PRO A 241 30.41 36.69 -8.14
C PRO A 241 31.12 36.49 -9.48
N ALA A 242 30.68 35.51 -10.27
CA ALA A 242 31.36 35.12 -11.50
C ALA A 242 30.90 35.94 -12.72
N CYS A 243 29.60 36.22 -12.86
CA CYS A 243 29.07 36.95 -14.02
C CYS A 243 28.47 38.32 -13.69
N GLN A 244 28.37 38.70 -12.40
CA GLN A 244 27.77 39.94 -11.91
C GLN A 244 26.26 40.09 -12.16
N SER A 245 25.57 38.99 -12.50
CA SER A 245 24.10 38.98 -12.59
C SER A 245 23.47 39.45 -11.27
N PRO A 246 22.47 40.34 -11.30
CA PRO A 246 21.79 40.83 -10.10
C PRO A 246 20.87 39.79 -9.45
N ASN A 247 20.66 38.63 -10.08
CA ASN A 247 19.77 37.58 -9.60
C ASN A 247 20.52 36.24 -9.46
N PRO A 248 21.31 36.02 -8.39
CA PRO A 248 22.10 34.80 -8.18
C PRO A 248 21.23 33.66 -7.63
N THR A 249 20.12 33.37 -8.31
CA THR A 249 19.20 32.28 -7.96
C THR A 249 19.89 30.93 -8.09
N LEU A 250 19.25 29.87 -7.56
CA LEU A 250 19.74 28.51 -7.76
C LEU A 250 19.83 28.14 -9.25
N TYR A 251 18.79 28.47 -10.03
CA TYR A 251 18.77 28.24 -11.47
C TYR A 251 19.90 29.00 -12.17
N HIS A 252 20.07 30.29 -11.83
CA HIS A 252 21.16 31.09 -12.37
C HIS A 252 22.52 30.46 -12.07
N SER A 253 22.79 30.22 -10.79
CA SER A 253 24.11 29.79 -10.33
C SER A 253 24.46 28.40 -10.87
N VAL A 254 23.53 27.45 -10.83
CA VAL A 254 23.78 26.05 -11.20
C VAL A 254 23.67 25.82 -12.70
N TRP A 255 22.75 26.49 -13.39
CA TRP A 255 22.36 26.12 -14.75
C TRP A 255 22.65 27.20 -15.79
N GLU A 256 22.22 28.45 -15.53
CA GLU A 256 22.24 29.52 -16.53
C GLU A 256 23.53 30.34 -16.60
N CYS A 257 24.32 30.39 -15.53
CA CYS A 257 25.50 31.26 -15.46
C CYS A 257 26.46 30.99 -16.63
N PRO A 258 26.79 31.99 -17.46
CA PRO A 258 27.68 31.83 -18.61
C PRO A 258 29.15 31.68 -18.21
N ARG A 259 29.48 32.02 -16.96
CA ARG A 259 30.82 31.93 -16.37
C ARG A 259 30.74 31.18 -15.04
N PRO A 260 30.48 29.86 -15.02
CA PRO A 260 30.51 29.10 -13.78
C PRO A 260 31.93 29.05 -13.19
N PRO A 261 32.09 28.72 -11.90
CA PRO A 261 33.40 28.57 -11.26
C PRO A 261 34.33 27.59 -11.98
N ASP A 262 35.64 27.74 -11.73
CA ASP A 262 36.69 27.01 -12.44
C ASP A 262 36.49 25.49 -12.44
N GLY A 263 36.76 24.88 -13.60
CA GLY A 263 36.59 23.45 -13.83
C GLY A 263 35.15 22.99 -14.02
N LEU A 264 34.20 23.92 -14.25
CA LEU A 264 32.85 23.62 -14.71
C LEU A 264 32.61 24.23 -16.09
N THR A 265 31.97 23.49 -16.98
CA THR A 265 31.57 24.01 -18.29
C THR A 265 30.21 24.69 -18.20
N PRO A 266 30.00 25.84 -18.88
CA PRO A 266 28.67 26.42 -19.05
C PRO A 266 27.71 25.43 -19.72
N ILE A 267 26.43 25.50 -19.38
CA ILE A 267 25.39 24.75 -20.09
C ILE A 267 25.13 25.45 -21.44
N ARG A 268 25.15 24.69 -22.53
CA ARG A 268 25.09 25.26 -23.90
C ARG A 268 23.78 26.01 -24.18
N ILE A 269 22.67 25.47 -23.71
CA ILE A 269 21.32 26.03 -23.94
C ILE A 269 20.58 26.03 -22.60
N PRO A 270 20.85 27.02 -21.72
CA PRO A 270 20.25 27.05 -20.40
C PRO A 270 18.85 27.69 -20.49
N THR A 271 17.83 26.84 -20.60
CA THR A 271 16.43 27.26 -20.47
C THR A 271 15.82 26.70 -19.19
N HIS A 272 14.77 27.34 -18.67
CA HIS A 272 13.99 26.80 -17.56
C HIS A 272 13.47 25.39 -17.85
N SER A 273 13.01 25.13 -19.07
CA SER A 273 12.58 23.79 -19.49
C SER A 273 13.71 22.76 -19.44
N SER A 274 14.93 23.11 -19.86
CA SER A 274 16.09 22.21 -19.77
C SER A 274 16.51 21.93 -18.33
N TRP A 275 16.34 22.91 -17.43
CA TRP A 275 16.58 22.76 -16.00
C TRP A 275 15.55 21.82 -15.34
N GLU A 276 14.28 22.04 -15.63
CA GLU A 276 13.19 21.17 -15.14
C GLU A 276 13.33 19.74 -15.66
N ALA A 277 13.74 19.57 -16.92
CA ALA A 277 14.05 18.26 -17.49
C ALA A 277 15.19 17.57 -16.73
N ALA A 278 16.26 18.31 -16.39
CA ALA A 278 17.36 17.78 -15.60
C ALA A 278 16.90 17.35 -14.19
N LEU A 279 16.10 18.17 -13.50
CA LEU A 279 15.49 17.84 -12.19
C LEU A 279 14.49 16.67 -12.24
N SER A 280 14.01 16.34 -13.43
CA SER A 280 13.07 15.25 -13.69
C SER A 280 13.75 13.95 -14.12
N SER A 281 15.09 13.88 -14.12
CA SER A 281 15.79 12.63 -14.45
C SER A 281 15.66 11.59 -13.33
N THR A 282 15.36 10.35 -13.73
CA THR A 282 15.36 9.16 -12.86
C THR A 282 16.70 8.42 -12.89
N ALA A 283 17.61 8.79 -13.79
CA ALA A 283 18.88 8.10 -13.97
C ALA A 283 19.88 8.48 -12.86
N PRO A 284 20.55 7.50 -12.23
CA PRO A 284 21.46 7.78 -11.11
C PRO A 284 22.60 8.72 -11.50
N GLN A 285 23.17 8.53 -12.70
CA GLN A 285 24.30 9.33 -13.18
C GLN A 285 23.92 10.81 -13.37
N ASP A 286 22.71 11.08 -13.85
CA ASP A 286 22.24 12.45 -14.05
C ASP A 286 21.98 13.15 -12.71
N GLN A 287 21.34 12.45 -11.78
CA GLN A 287 21.13 12.96 -10.42
C GLN A 287 22.48 13.30 -9.76
N GLN A 288 23.45 12.37 -9.82
CA GLN A 288 24.79 12.57 -9.29
C GLN A 288 25.51 13.76 -9.94
N ARG A 289 25.50 13.87 -11.27
CA ARG A 289 26.14 14.97 -12.00
C ARG A 289 25.58 16.33 -11.60
N LEU A 290 24.26 16.43 -11.44
CA LEU A 290 23.62 17.68 -11.06
C LEU A 290 23.91 18.06 -9.60
N ILE A 291 23.88 17.09 -8.69
CA ILE A 291 24.25 17.29 -7.28
C ILE A 291 25.70 17.77 -7.17
N GLU A 292 26.62 17.08 -7.85
CA GLU A 292 28.05 17.41 -7.82
C GLU A 292 28.30 18.81 -8.37
N ARG A 293 27.68 19.15 -9.51
CA ARG A 293 27.75 20.48 -10.09
C ARG A 293 27.25 21.54 -9.10
N ALA A 294 26.08 21.33 -8.49
CA ALA A 294 25.51 22.28 -7.54
C ALA A 294 26.37 22.46 -6.29
N ARG A 295 26.94 21.37 -5.76
CA ARG A 295 27.86 21.43 -4.60
C ARG A 295 29.12 22.21 -4.92
N ARG A 296 29.79 21.89 -6.02
CA ARG A 296 31.01 22.62 -6.44
C ARG A 296 30.75 24.12 -6.56
N ILE A 297 29.60 24.51 -7.12
CA ILE A 297 29.22 25.92 -7.26
C ILE A 297 28.97 26.55 -5.90
N ALA A 298 28.17 25.91 -5.06
CA ALA A 298 27.80 26.42 -3.76
C ALA A 298 29.01 26.52 -2.80
N SER A 299 29.96 25.58 -2.87
CA SER A 299 31.25 25.67 -2.16
C SER A 299 32.11 26.82 -2.69
N ALA A 300 32.21 26.97 -4.02
CA ALA A 300 33.02 28.03 -4.62
C ALA A 300 32.51 29.45 -4.29
N ILE A 301 31.21 29.62 -4.09
CA ILE A 301 30.60 30.90 -3.70
C ILE A 301 30.41 31.04 -2.18
N GLY A 302 30.90 30.08 -1.38
CA GLY A 302 30.90 30.16 0.08
C GLY A 302 29.52 30.06 0.73
N VAL A 303 28.56 29.36 0.13
CA VAL A 303 27.21 29.17 0.70
C VAL A 303 26.95 27.75 1.22
N LEU A 304 27.91 26.84 1.03
CA LEU A 304 27.99 25.56 1.72
C LEU A 304 29.04 25.67 2.83
N ASP A 305 28.62 25.35 4.06
CA ASP A 305 29.49 25.24 5.24
C ASP A 305 30.31 23.94 5.22
#